data_AF-A0A8T7DTU7-F1
#
_entry.id   AF-A0A8T7DTU7-F1
#
_cell.length_a   1.000
_cell.length_b   1.000
_cell.length_c   1.000
_cell.angle_alpha   90.00
_cell.angle_beta   90.00
_cell.angle_gamma   90.00
#
_symmetry.space_group_name_H-M   'P 1'
#
loop_
_entity.id
_entity.type
_entity.pdbx_description
1 polymer ?
#
loop_
_entity_poly.entity_id
_entity_poly.type
_entity_poly.pdbx_seq_one_letter_code
_entity_poly.pdbx_strand_id
1 'polypeptide(L)'
;VRPLLGETPVAGEHRYRLLAELGQAASRYRRSVYQQETFSGKVSQPLESIRVLLDDALAVIDHSIAHNQRQDGLYHAYNLLDLQQDEVEMETLYPMLEGQVAVLSSGAVTPEQSAAVVEALFDSDVYRADQHSFMLYPDRRLPGFLDKNRVPGEQVEAIPLLHRMLADNDDSILLLDADGQYRFNAELTNAGALDRRLDSLVDDYGDDIETARQPLRELYEHVFNHKAFTGRSGGMFGFEGLGSIYWHMVSKLLLAVQENFFSALEQSADDVTCKQLGQLYYRVRKGIGFNKTPAGYGAFPTDPYSHTPKHAGARQPGMTGQVKEEILTRFGELGIRVSGGAVYFRTDLLRAREFASEPGTFRYLDVADNWRTISVPAHGLAFSWCQVPVLYLLNDDVQPALNITWDDGKQEVLTQLELTAEESAELFKRSGRIRQLTVVLTTAQLFSE
;
A
#
# COMPACT_ATOMS: atom_id res chain seq x y z
N VAL A 1 -8.35 5.87 -28.03
CA VAL A 1 -8.20 4.65 -27.19
C VAL A 1 -9.54 3.97 -26.92
N ARG A 2 -10.63 4.69 -26.60
CA ARG A 2 -11.94 4.08 -26.29
C ARG A 2 -12.43 2.93 -27.20
N PRO A 3 -12.29 2.98 -28.53
CA PRO A 3 -12.74 1.89 -29.40
C PRO A 3 -11.97 0.57 -29.18
N LEU A 4 -10.82 0.63 -28.52
CA LEU A 4 -9.98 -0.53 -28.18
C LEU A 4 -10.26 -1.06 -26.76
N LEU A 5 -11.02 -0.33 -25.95
CA LEU A 5 -11.39 -0.75 -24.60
C LEU A 5 -12.66 -1.59 -24.69
N GLY A 6 -12.55 -2.87 -24.38
CA GLY A 6 -13.65 -3.83 -24.35
C GLY A 6 -13.54 -4.77 -23.15
N GLU A 7 -14.25 -5.90 -23.20
CA GLU A 7 -14.24 -6.91 -22.13
C GLU A 7 -12.94 -7.73 -22.05
N THR A 8 -12.02 -7.55 -23.00
CA THR A 8 -10.77 -8.31 -23.08
C THR A 8 -9.56 -7.40 -22.90
N PRO A 9 -8.40 -7.97 -22.46
CA PRO A 9 -7.15 -7.23 -22.43
C PRO A 9 -6.78 -6.67 -23.81
N VAL A 10 -6.30 -5.43 -23.84
CA VAL A 10 -5.82 -4.79 -25.07
C VAL A 10 -4.63 -5.57 -25.63
N ALA A 11 -4.64 -5.93 -26.92
CA ALA A 11 -3.55 -6.69 -27.56
C ALA A 11 -2.19 -5.97 -27.46
N GLY A 12 -1.09 -6.74 -27.46
CA GLY A 12 0.25 -6.21 -27.20
C GLY A 12 0.74 -5.20 -28.24
N GLU A 13 0.39 -5.36 -29.51
CA GLU A 13 0.63 -4.36 -30.57
C GLU A 13 -0.03 -3.00 -30.27
N HIS A 14 -1.25 -3.02 -29.73
CA HIS A 14 -1.99 -1.81 -29.38
C HIS A 14 -1.40 -1.15 -28.12
N ARG A 15 -0.96 -1.96 -27.14
CA ARG A 15 -0.21 -1.46 -25.97
C ARG A 15 1.08 -0.77 -26.40
N TYR A 16 1.84 -1.38 -27.31
CA TYR A 16 3.05 -0.80 -27.88
C TYR A 16 2.78 0.54 -28.57
N ARG A 17 1.79 0.59 -29.47
CA ARG A 17 1.42 1.83 -30.17
C ARG A 17 1.07 2.95 -29.20
N LEU A 18 0.26 2.66 -28.18
CA LEU A 18 -0.12 3.64 -27.16
C LEU A 18 1.09 4.14 -26.37
N LEU A 19 1.95 3.22 -25.90
CA LEU A 19 3.18 3.55 -25.18
C LEU A 19 4.10 4.45 -26.02
N ALA A 20 4.31 4.10 -27.29
CA ALA A 20 5.13 4.86 -28.21
C ALA A 20 4.57 6.26 -28.46
N GLU A 21 3.28 6.40 -28.73
CA GLU A 21 2.64 7.70 -28.98
C GLU A 21 2.72 8.63 -27.77
N LEU A 22 2.37 8.13 -26.57
CA LEU A 22 2.45 8.88 -25.32
C LEU A 22 3.89 9.25 -24.96
N GLY A 23 4.81 8.30 -25.09
CA GLY A 23 6.24 8.51 -24.86
C GLY A 23 6.83 9.56 -25.80
N GLN A 24 6.45 9.55 -27.08
CA GLN A 24 6.88 10.56 -28.05
C GLN A 24 6.26 11.94 -27.78
N ALA A 25 4.99 11.99 -27.35
CA ALA A 25 4.36 13.25 -26.95
C ALA A 25 5.09 13.91 -25.76
N ALA A 26 5.34 13.15 -24.70
CA ALA A 26 6.12 13.62 -23.55
C ALA A 26 7.57 13.97 -23.95
N SER A 27 8.16 13.20 -24.87
CA SER A 27 9.50 13.44 -25.38
C SER A 27 9.62 14.78 -26.12
N ARG A 28 8.67 15.09 -27.01
CA ARG A 28 8.61 16.39 -27.69
C ARG A 28 8.49 17.52 -26.68
N TYR A 29 7.56 17.41 -25.73
CA TYR A 29 7.37 18.40 -24.69
C TYR A 29 8.66 18.70 -23.91
N ARG A 30 9.28 17.68 -23.29
CA ARG A 30 10.50 17.89 -22.50
C ARG A 30 11.65 18.43 -23.34
N ARG A 31 11.81 17.97 -24.59
CA ARG A 31 12.88 18.43 -25.49
C ARG A 31 12.72 19.92 -25.81
N SER A 32 11.50 20.35 -26.10
CA SER A 32 11.21 21.76 -26.35
C SER A 32 11.53 22.62 -25.13
N VAL A 33 11.14 22.19 -23.93
CA VAL A 33 11.46 22.90 -22.68
C VAL A 33 12.97 22.95 -22.44
N TYR A 34 13.67 21.83 -22.59
CA TYR A 34 15.13 21.78 -22.39
C TYR A 34 15.90 22.65 -23.39
N GLN A 35 15.44 22.73 -24.64
CA GLN A 35 16.09 23.55 -25.67
C GLN A 35 15.80 25.05 -25.50
N GLN A 36 14.60 25.40 -25.04
CA GLN A 36 14.20 26.80 -24.85
C GLN A 36 14.69 27.39 -23.53
N GLU A 37 15.12 26.55 -22.57
CA GLU A 37 15.52 26.88 -21.19
C GLU A 37 14.43 27.57 -20.33
N THR A 38 13.36 28.07 -20.95
CA THR A 38 12.23 28.74 -20.32
C THR A 38 10.94 28.53 -21.11
N PHE A 39 9.80 28.87 -20.50
CA PHE A 39 8.50 28.85 -21.17
C PHE A 39 8.29 30.11 -22.02
N SER A 40 7.80 29.94 -23.24
CA SER A 40 7.54 31.04 -24.18
C SER A 40 6.25 31.83 -23.90
N GLY A 41 5.36 31.32 -23.04
CA GLY A 41 4.10 31.97 -22.67
C GLY A 41 3.01 30.97 -22.28
N LYS A 42 1.78 31.47 -22.14
CA LYS A 42 0.57 30.67 -21.90
C LYS A 42 -0.41 30.84 -23.06
N VAL A 43 -1.19 29.80 -23.32
CA VAL A 43 -2.25 29.81 -24.34
C VAL A 43 -3.58 29.44 -23.67
N SER A 44 -4.65 30.14 -24.07
CA SER A 44 -6.00 29.81 -23.60
C SER A 44 -6.47 28.48 -24.18
N GLN A 45 -7.06 27.62 -23.34
CA GLN A 45 -7.58 26.31 -23.74
C GLN A 45 -9.04 26.17 -23.26
N PRO A 46 -9.94 25.59 -24.08
CA PRO A 46 -11.29 25.29 -23.64
C PRO A 46 -11.28 24.27 -22.49
N LEU A 47 -12.07 24.53 -21.45
CA LEU A 47 -12.23 23.60 -20.32
C LEU A 47 -12.71 22.22 -20.78
N GLU A 48 -13.54 22.19 -21.82
CA GLU A 48 -14.09 20.95 -22.38
C GLU A 48 -13.00 20.02 -22.93
N SER A 49 -11.96 20.57 -23.56
CA SER A 49 -10.83 19.77 -24.05
C SER A 49 -10.07 19.09 -22.91
N ILE A 50 -9.99 19.73 -21.75
CA ILE A 50 -9.37 19.17 -20.55
C ILE A 50 -10.26 18.06 -19.97
N ARG A 51 -11.58 18.28 -19.91
CA ARG A 51 -12.55 17.28 -19.42
C ARG A 51 -12.50 16.01 -20.27
N VAL A 52 -12.60 16.14 -21.59
CA VAL A 52 -12.52 14.99 -22.51
C VAL A 52 -11.21 14.21 -22.34
N LEU A 53 -10.08 14.92 -22.17
CA LEU A 53 -8.79 14.27 -21.90
C LEU A 53 -8.81 13.46 -20.59
N LEU A 54 -9.36 14.03 -19.51
CA LEU A 54 -9.45 13.36 -18.21
C LEU A 54 -10.42 12.18 -18.26
N ASP A 55 -11.56 12.31 -18.93
CA ASP A 55 -12.55 11.24 -19.08
C ASP A 55 -11.97 10.07 -19.90
N ASP A 56 -11.21 10.36 -20.96
CA ASP A 56 -10.52 9.34 -21.75
C ASP A 56 -9.41 8.66 -20.95
N ALA A 57 -8.66 9.41 -20.12
CA ALA A 57 -7.65 8.83 -19.24
C ALA A 57 -8.27 7.92 -18.17
N LEU A 58 -9.36 8.35 -17.53
CA LEU A 58 -10.09 7.55 -16.55
C LEU A 58 -10.61 6.25 -17.17
N ALA A 59 -11.21 6.30 -18.36
CA ALA A 59 -11.69 5.08 -19.04
C ALA A 59 -10.56 4.06 -19.27
N VAL A 60 -9.34 4.52 -19.60
CA VAL A 60 -8.17 3.64 -19.77
C VAL A 60 -7.70 3.08 -18.42
N ILE A 61 -7.70 3.91 -17.37
CA ILE A 61 -7.30 3.51 -16.01
C ILE A 61 -8.27 2.47 -15.45
N ASP A 62 -9.58 2.71 -15.54
CA ASP A 62 -10.62 1.80 -15.05
C ASP A 62 -10.57 0.46 -15.76
N HIS A 63 -10.42 0.48 -17.10
CA HIS A 63 -10.22 -0.74 -17.89
C HIS A 63 -8.96 -1.49 -17.44
N SER A 64 -7.86 -0.77 -17.19
CA SER A 64 -6.60 -1.37 -16.74
C SER A 64 -6.74 -1.98 -15.34
N ILE A 65 -7.43 -1.33 -14.40
CA ILE A 65 -7.70 -1.84 -13.06
C ILE A 65 -8.52 -3.12 -13.14
N ALA A 66 -9.63 -3.12 -13.89
CA ALA A 66 -10.50 -4.28 -14.05
C ALA A 66 -9.75 -5.52 -14.58
N HIS A 67 -8.79 -5.33 -15.48
CA HIS A 67 -7.97 -6.41 -16.04
C HIS A 67 -6.71 -6.74 -15.22
N ASN A 68 -6.53 -6.12 -14.05
CA ASN A 68 -5.45 -6.44 -13.10
C ASN A 68 -5.95 -7.22 -11.87
N GLN A 69 -7.21 -7.67 -11.86
CA GLN A 69 -7.69 -8.60 -10.86
C GLN A 69 -7.15 -10.01 -11.13
N ARG A 70 -6.66 -10.66 -10.08
CA ARG A 70 -6.15 -12.01 -10.07
C ARG A 70 -7.27 -13.02 -9.86
N GLN A 71 -7.00 -14.27 -10.21
CA GLN A 71 -7.92 -15.39 -9.98
C GLN A 71 -8.19 -15.66 -8.51
N ASP A 72 -7.26 -15.30 -7.62
CA ASP A 72 -7.40 -15.41 -6.16
C ASP A 72 -8.18 -14.24 -5.53
N GLY A 73 -8.71 -13.32 -6.33
CA GLY A 73 -9.49 -12.16 -5.86
C GLY A 73 -8.66 -10.94 -5.49
N LEU A 74 -7.33 -11.05 -5.41
CA LEU A 74 -6.42 -9.92 -5.18
C LEU A 74 -6.16 -9.13 -6.47
N TYR A 75 -5.48 -7.99 -6.37
CA TYR A 75 -5.04 -7.20 -7.52
C TYR A 75 -3.52 -7.23 -7.68
N HIS A 76 -3.05 -7.20 -8.93
CA HIS A 76 -1.63 -7.06 -9.23
C HIS A 76 -1.12 -5.68 -8.78
N ALA A 77 0.02 -5.67 -8.07
CA ALA A 77 0.66 -4.44 -7.61
C ALA A 77 1.65 -3.89 -8.64
N TYR A 78 2.53 -4.77 -9.12
CA TYR A 78 3.57 -4.46 -10.09
C TYR A 78 3.61 -5.58 -11.13
N ASN A 79 3.79 -5.18 -12.38
CA ASN A 79 3.94 -6.08 -13.52
C ASN A 79 5.27 -5.80 -14.21
N LEU A 80 5.77 -6.77 -14.96
CA LEU A 80 6.94 -6.62 -15.82
C LEU A 80 6.46 -6.32 -17.25
N LEU A 81 7.15 -5.39 -17.89
CA LEU A 81 6.97 -5.09 -19.30
C LEU A 81 8.04 -5.85 -20.08
N ASP A 82 7.62 -6.70 -21.01
CA ASP A 82 8.52 -7.31 -21.98
C ASP A 82 8.36 -6.60 -23.34
N LEU A 83 9.43 -5.92 -23.76
CA LEU A 83 9.42 -5.09 -24.96
C LEU A 83 9.91 -5.92 -26.15
N GLN A 84 9.00 -6.22 -27.06
CA GLN A 84 9.29 -6.83 -28.35
C GLN A 84 9.33 -5.76 -29.45
N GLN A 85 9.62 -6.15 -30.69
CA GLN A 85 9.88 -5.19 -31.78
C GLN A 85 8.71 -4.22 -32.03
N ASP A 86 7.47 -4.69 -32.02
CA ASP A 86 6.25 -3.89 -32.23
C ASP A 86 5.11 -4.28 -31.26
N GLU A 87 5.46 -4.95 -30.16
CA GLU A 87 4.54 -5.50 -29.20
C GLU A 87 5.08 -5.30 -27.77
N VAL A 88 4.17 -5.09 -26.82
CA VAL A 88 4.47 -5.10 -25.39
C VAL A 88 3.71 -6.24 -24.75
N GLU A 89 4.43 -7.24 -24.24
CA GLU A 89 3.87 -8.28 -23.39
C GLU A 89 3.96 -7.88 -21.91
N MET A 90 3.08 -8.48 -21.11
CA MET A 90 2.94 -8.21 -19.68
C MET A 90 3.11 -9.51 -18.92
N GLU A 91 4.09 -9.55 -18.02
CA GLU A 91 4.21 -10.63 -17.05
C GLU A 91 3.80 -10.12 -15.67
N THR A 92 3.22 -11.02 -14.87
CA THR A 92 2.71 -10.66 -13.54
C THR A 92 3.63 -11.15 -12.45
N LEU A 93 3.67 -10.41 -11.34
CA LEU A 93 4.41 -10.78 -10.15
C LEU A 93 3.50 -11.42 -9.09
N TYR A 94 4.14 -12.00 -8.08
CA TYR A 94 3.48 -12.52 -6.88
C TYR A 94 2.63 -11.44 -6.18
N PRO A 95 1.60 -11.83 -5.40
CA PRO A 95 0.73 -10.86 -4.73
C PRO A 95 1.52 -9.98 -3.76
N MET A 96 1.14 -8.72 -3.66
CA MET A 96 1.75 -7.77 -2.73
C MET A 96 0.68 -6.97 -2.00
N LEU A 97 0.88 -6.75 -0.71
CA LEU A 97 -0.02 -5.98 0.14
C LEU A 97 -0.28 -4.57 -0.41
N GLU A 98 0.76 -3.93 -0.96
CA GLU A 98 0.69 -2.57 -1.50
C GLU A 98 -0.32 -2.44 -2.65
N GLY A 99 -0.43 -3.44 -3.53
CA GLY A 99 -1.43 -3.43 -4.60
C GLY A 99 -2.86 -3.46 -4.06
N GLN A 100 -3.07 -4.12 -2.92
CA GLN A 100 -4.40 -4.24 -2.29
C GLN A 100 -4.77 -2.91 -1.64
N VAL A 101 -3.82 -2.29 -0.93
CA VAL A 101 -3.98 -0.93 -0.39
C VAL A 101 -4.31 0.05 -1.52
N ALA A 102 -3.58 -0.02 -2.64
CA ALA A 102 -3.77 0.89 -3.76
C ALA A 102 -5.15 0.74 -4.41
N VAL A 103 -5.60 -0.49 -4.71
CA VAL A 103 -6.92 -0.69 -5.33
C VAL A 103 -8.05 -0.31 -4.38
N LEU A 104 -7.95 -0.64 -3.08
CA LEU A 104 -8.93 -0.25 -2.07
C LEU A 104 -9.02 1.28 -1.94
N SER A 105 -7.92 2.00 -2.17
CA SER A 105 -7.87 3.47 -2.10
C SER A 105 -8.21 4.16 -3.42
N SER A 106 -8.50 3.40 -4.49
CA SER A 106 -8.62 3.95 -5.85
C SER A 106 -9.97 4.61 -6.13
N GLY A 107 -11.02 4.20 -5.41
CA GLY A 107 -12.41 4.54 -5.73
C GLY A 107 -12.99 3.78 -6.94
N ALA A 108 -12.22 2.87 -7.56
CA ALA A 108 -12.64 2.10 -8.74
C ALA A 108 -13.36 0.78 -8.41
N VAL A 109 -13.28 0.32 -7.15
CA VAL A 109 -13.93 -0.92 -6.69
C VAL A 109 -15.14 -0.59 -5.81
N THR A 110 -16.20 -1.39 -5.92
CA THR A 110 -17.41 -1.20 -5.10
C THR A 110 -17.16 -1.64 -3.65
N PRO A 111 -17.98 -1.21 -2.67
CA PRO A 111 -17.88 -1.67 -1.29
C PRO A 111 -17.84 -3.20 -1.13
N GLU A 112 -18.63 -3.93 -1.91
CA GLU A 112 -18.70 -5.40 -1.88
C GLU A 112 -17.39 -6.01 -2.41
N GLN A 113 -16.86 -5.46 -3.51
CA GLN A 113 -15.57 -5.87 -4.05
C GLN A 113 -14.43 -5.57 -3.05
N SER A 114 -14.49 -4.44 -2.36
CA SER A 114 -13.53 -4.09 -1.32
C SER A 114 -13.55 -5.08 -0.17
N ALA A 115 -14.73 -5.49 0.30
CA ALA A 115 -14.85 -6.54 1.31
C ALA A 115 -14.23 -7.86 0.83
N ALA A 116 -14.54 -8.28 -0.40
CA ALA A 116 -14.00 -9.50 -1.00
C ALA A 116 -12.46 -9.46 -1.14
N VAL A 117 -11.86 -8.33 -1.53
CA VAL A 117 -10.40 -8.17 -1.62
C VAL A 117 -9.75 -8.33 -0.24
N VAL A 118 -10.34 -7.74 0.81
CA VAL A 118 -9.78 -7.84 2.17
C VAL A 118 -9.92 -9.26 2.71
N GLU A 119 -11.01 -9.97 2.41
CA GLU A 119 -11.17 -11.39 2.73
C GLU A 119 -10.13 -12.26 2.01
N ALA A 120 -9.99 -12.10 0.69
CA ALA A 120 -8.97 -12.78 -0.09
C ALA A 120 -7.56 -12.52 0.45
N LEU A 121 -7.29 -11.31 0.95
CA LEU A 121 -6.00 -10.98 1.56
C LEU A 121 -5.76 -11.77 2.85
N PHE A 122 -6.78 -11.98 3.68
CA PHE A 122 -6.69 -12.84 4.86
C PHE A 122 -6.49 -14.32 4.53
N ASP A 123 -7.00 -14.78 3.40
CA ASP A 123 -6.86 -16.16 2.92
C ASP A 123 -5.55 -16.40 2.13
N SER A 124 -4.82 -15.32 1.80
CA SER A 124 -3.59 -15.38 1.01
C SER A 124 -2.33 -15.67 1.84
N ASP A 125 -1.27 -16.10 1.16
CA ASP A 125 0.08 -16.28 1.74
C ASP A 125 0.76 -14.96 2.19
N VAL A 126 0.13 -13.81 1.92
CA VAL A 126 0.54 -12.52 2.47
C VAL A 126 0.17 -12.42 3.96
N TYR A 127 -0.87 -13.13 4.40
CA TYR A 127 -1.28 -13.17 5.80
C TYR A 127 -0.30 -13.99 6.65
N ARG A 128 0.18 -13.37 7.72
CA ARG A 128 1.10 -13.94 8.70
C ARG A 128 0.35 -14.23 10.02
N ALA A 129 -0.02 -15.50 10.17
CA ALA A 129 -0.94 -15.96 11.23
C ALA A 129 -0.42 -15.77 12.66
N ASP A 130 0.87 -15.97 12.93
CA ASP A 130 1.46 -15.81 14.28
C ASP A 130 1.38 -14.37 14.81
N GLN A 131 1.29 -13.40 13.91
CA GLN A 131 1.19 -11.98 14.22
C GLN A 131 -0.18 -11.39 13.89
N HIS A 132 -1.13 -12.21 13.40
CA HIS A 132 -2.46 -11.78 12.95
C HIS A 132 -2.43 -10.55 12.02
N SER A 133 -1.48 -10.48 11.10
CA SER A 133 -1.27 -9.31 10.23
C SER A 133 -0.65 -9.72 8.89
N PHE A 134 -0.18 -8.76 8.09
CA PHE A 134 0.20 -8.98 6.69
C PHE A 134 1.66 -8.65 6.43
N MET A 135 2.34 -9.51 5.67
CA MET A 135 3.64 -9.23 5.08
C MET A 135 3.47 -8.32 3.86
N LEU A 136 4.57 -7.81 3.30
CA LEU A 136 4.48 -7.04 2.04
C LEU A 136 4.19 -7.94 0.83
N TYR A 137 4.65 -9.19 0.89
CA TYR A 137 4.51 -10.23 -0.13
C TYR A 137 4.75 -11.60 0.53
N PRO A 138 4.38 -12.72 -0.11
CA PRO A 138 4.53 -14.05 0.47
C PRO A 138 5.98 -14.35 0.88
N ASP A 139 6.12 -14.97 2.05
CA ASP A 139 7.39 -15.56 2.47
C ASP A 139 7.71 -16.77 1.57
N ARG A 140 9.00 -17.00 1.28
CA ARG A 140 9.42 -18.12 0.44
C ARG A 140 10.78 -18.65 0.85
N ARG A 141 11.00 -19.94 0.63
CA ARG A 141 12.31 -20.55 0.82
C ARG A 141 13.21 -20.20 -0.37
N LEU A 142 14.34 -19.57 -0.08
CA LEU A 142 15.39 -19.39 -1.08
C LEU A 142 16.24 -20.67 -1.20
N PRO A 143 16.80 -20.96 -2.38
CA PRO A 143 17.74 -22.07 -2.53
C PRO A 143 18.92 -21.91 -1.56
N GLY A 144 19.35 -23.04 -0.97
CA GLY A 144 20.54 -23.08 -0.13
C GLY A 144 21.79 -22.74 -0.95
N PHE A 145 22.89 -22.36 -0.29
CA PHE A 145 24.11 -21.94 -0.98
C PHE A 145 24.62 -22.99 -1.99
N LEU A 146 24.59 -24.28 -1.64
CA LEU A 146 25.03 -25.37 -2.50
C LEU A 146 24.04 -25.72 -3.62
N ASP A 147 22.76 -25.38 -3.45
CA ASP A 147 21.70 -25.59 -4.44
C ASP A 147 21.65 -24.45 -5.46
N LYS A 148 22.12 -23.25 -5.09
CA LYS A 148 22.32 -22.14 -6.04
C LYS A 148 23.40 -22.51 -7.06
N ASN A 149 23.30 -21.91 -8.24
CA ASN A 149 24.33 -22.02 -9.29
C ASN A 149 24.65 -23.50 -9.60
N ARG A 150 23.61 -24.27 -9.91
CA ARG A 150 23.72 -25.62 -10.48
C ARG A 150 23.21 -25.55 -11.89
N VAL A 151 24.06 -25.93 -12.84
CA VAL A 151 23.76 -25.87 -14.27
C VAL A 151 23.37 -27.28 -14.74
N PRO A 152 22.22 -27.47 -15.40
CA PRO A 152 21.83 -28.78 -15.92
C PRO A 152 22.85 -29.28 -16.95
N GLY A 153 23.35 -30.51 -16.78
CA GLY A 153 24.38 -31.08 -17.66
C GLY A 153 23.99 -31.11 -19.13
N GLU A 154 22.72 -31.43 -19.43
CA GLU A 154 22.19 -31.42 -20.80
C GLU A 154 22.28 -30.03 -21.48
N GLN A 155 22.15 -28.94 -20.71
CA GLN A 155 22.24 -27.59 -21.24
C GLN A 155 23.70 -27.13 -21.39
N VAL A 156 24.60 -27.65 -20.57
CA VAL A 156 26.05 -27.50 -20.79
C VAL A 156 26.45 -28.20 -22.08
N GLU A 157 25.94 -29.41 -22.29
CA GLU A 157 26.26 -30.22 -23.48
C GLU A 157 25.80 -29.58 -24.79
N ALA A 158 24.74 -28.79 -24.73
CA ALA A 158 24.21 -28.06 -25.89
C ALA A 158 25.10 -26.88 -26.35
N ILE A 159 26.10 -26.47 -25.56
CA ILE A 159 26.97 -25.33 -25.87
C ILE A 159 28.42 -25.81 -26.10
N PRO A 160 28.84 -25.96 -27.38
CA PRO A 160 30.16 -26.53 -27.72
C PRO A 160 31.36 -25.83 -27.07
N LEU A 161 31.28 -24.50 -26.89
CA LEU A 161 32.34 -23.74 -26.22
C LEU A 161 32.58 -24.24 -24.79
N LEU A 162 31.53 -24.54 -24.02
CA LEU A 162 31.67 -25.00 -22.63
C LEU A 162 32.43 -26.32 -22.54
N HIS A 163 32.18 -27.25 -23.47
CA HIS A 163 32.93 -28.49 -23.55
C HIS A 163 34.42 -28.28 -23.81
N ARG A 164 34.76 -27.37 -24.72
CA ARG A 164 36.15 -27.02 -25.03
C ARG A 164 36.84 -26.41 -23.82
N MET A 165 36.22 -25.43 -23.18
CA MET A 165 36.76 -24.79 -21.97
C MET A 165 36.99 -25.80 -20.83
N LEU A 166 36.06 -26.73 -20.60
CA LEU A 166 36.22 -27.79 -19.61
C LEU A 166 37.40 -28.73 -19.94
N ALA A 167 37.60 -29.06 -21.22
CA ALA A 167 38.74 -29.88 -21.66
C ALA A 167 40.09 -29.14 -21.48
N ASP A 168 40.08 -27.82 -21.64
CA ASP A 168 41.23 -26.94 -21.46
C ASP A 168 41.50 -26.60 -19.96
N ASN A 169 40.65 -27.08 -19.04
CA ASN A 169 40.64 -26.72 -17.62
C ASN A 169 40.50 -25.22 -17.37
N ASP A 170 39.77 -24.52 -18.26
CA ASP A 170 39.46 -23.10 -18.11
C ASP A 170 38.14 -22.93 -17.35
N ASP A 171 38.24 -22.48 -16.10
CA ASP A 171 37.11 -22.24 -15.22
C ASP A 171 36.51 -20.83 -15.34
N SER A 172 36.96 -20.02 -16.32
CA SER A 172 36.57 -18.62 -16.46
C SER A 172 35.06 -18.40 -16.59
N ILE A 173 34.33 -19.37 -17.16
CA ILE A 173 32.88 -19.31 -17.35
C ILE A 173 32.16 -20.38 -16.53
N LEU A 174 32.60 -21.63 -16.63
CA LEU A 174 31.95 -22.79 -16.02
C LEU A 174 33.01 -23.75 -15.47
N LEU A 175 32.72 -24.38 -14.35
CA LEU A 175 33.54 -25.43 -13.76
C LEU A 175 32.69 -26.62 -13.29
N LEU A 176 33.34 -27.77 -13.13
CA LEU A 176 32.77 -28.95 -12.48
C LEU A 176 33.22 -28.99 -11.02
N ASP A 177 32.27 -28.98 -10.08
CA ASP A 177 32.60 -29.02 -8.65
C ASP A 177 33.01 -30.44 -8.18
N ALA A 178 33.43 -30.55 -6.92
CA ALA A 178 33.88 -31.81 -6.34
C ALA A 178 32.78 -32.89 -6.25
N ASP A 179 31.50 -32.51 -6.33
CA ASP A 179 30.35 -33.40 -6.35
C ASP A 179 29.87 -33.71 -7.79
N GLY A 180 30.66 -33.32 -8.80
CA GLY A 180 30.35 -33.53 -10.20
C GLY A 180 29.21 -32.66 -10.73
N GLN A 181 28.93 -31.50 -10.11
CA GLN A 181 27.92 -30.56 -10.56
C GLN A 181 28.56 -29.41 -11.33
N TYR A 182 27.98 -29.04 -12.47
CA TYR A 182 28.40 -27.86 -13.22
C TYR A 182 27.95 -26.58 -12.51
N ARG A 183 28.85 -25.59 -12.44
CA ARG A 183 28.61 -24.29 -11.82
C ARG A 183 29.20 -23.19 -12.69
N PHE A 184 28.49 -22.08 -12.85
CA PHE A 184 29.10 -20.87 -13.38
C PHE A 184 30.20 -20.38 -12.42
N ASN A 185 31.22 -19.74 -12.97
CA ASN A 185 32.29 -19.13 -12.18
C ASN A 185 31.70 -18.13 -11.17
N ALA A 186 32.16 -18.19 -9.91
CA ALA A 186 31.62 -17.40 -8.81
C ALA A 186 31.85 -15.88 -8.94
N GLU A 187 32.77 -15.45 -9.81
CA GLU A 187 33.01 -14.03 -10.10
C GLU A 187 31.94 -13.43 -11.04
N LEU A 188 31.13 -14.27 -11.69
CA LEU A 188 30.02 -13.84 -12.52
C LEU A 188 28.84 -13.41 -11.64
N THR A 189 28.60 -12.11 -11.60
CA THR A 189 27.54 -11.52 -10.76
C THR A 189 26.25 -11.24 -11.52
N ASN A 190 26.30 -11.13 -12.85
CA ASN A 190 25.16 -10.88 -13.74
C ASN A 190 25.55 -11.11 -15.21
N ALA A 191 24.58 -11.02 -16.12
CA ALA A 191 24.80 -11.17 -17.56
C ALA A 191 25.84 -10.18 -18.12
N GLY A 192 25.93 -8.95 -17.60
CA GLY A 192 26.97 -8.00 -18.00
C GLY A 192 28.37 -8.41 -17.54
N ALA A 193 28.51 -9.10 -16.41
CA ALA A 193 29.78 -9.70 -15.98
C ALA A 193 30.16 -10.90 -16.85
N LEU A 194 29.18 -11.73 -17.22
CA LEU A 194 29.34 -12.80 -18.20
C LEU A 194 29.84 -12.25 -19.54
N ASP A 195 29.20 -11.21 -20.07
CA ASP A 195 29.59 -10.60 -21.33
C ASP A 195 31.02 -10.07 -21.32
N ARG A 196 31.40 -9.33 -20.28
CA ARG A 196 32.78 -8.84 -20.14
C ARG A 196 33.80 -9.98 -20.04
N ARG A 197 33.42 -11.09 -19.40
CA ARG A 197 34.30 -12.27 -19.34
C ARG A 197 34.43 -12.91 -20.71
N LEU A 198 33.34 -13.06 -21.45
CA LEU A 198 33.36 -13.56 -22.83
C LEU A 198 34.24 -12.68 -23.73
N ASP A 199 34.13 -11.36 -23.60
CA ASP A 199 34.95 -10.41 -24.37
C ASP A 199 36.46 -10.60 -24.10
N SER A 200 36.84 -10.93 -22.86
CA SER A 200 38.24 -11.17 -22.50
C SER A 200 38.80 -12.50 -23.01
N LEU A 201 37.93 -13.42 -23.45
CA LEU A 201 38.28 -14.77 -23.92
C LEU A 201 38.31 -14.88 -25.45
N VAL A 202 38.02 -13.79 -26.17
CA VAL A 202 38.00 -13.75 -27.64
C VAL A 202 39.36 -14.11 -28.24
N ASP A 203 40.47 -13.67 -27.62
CA ASP A 203 41.81 -13.98 -28.12
C ASP A 203 42.16 -15.47 -28.02
N ASP A 204 41.59 -16.17 -27.03
CA ASP A 204 41.87 -17.60 -26.76
C ASP A 204 40.93 -18.55 -27.52
N TYR A 205 39.65 -18.17 -27.67
CA TYR A 205 38.61 -19.04 -28.22
C TYR A 205 38.02 -18.55 -29.56
N GLY A 206 38.31 -17.32 -29.98
CA GLY A 206 37.91 -16.77 -31.28
C GLY A 206 36.40 -16.73 -31.50
N ASP A 207 35.97 -17.08 -32.72
CA ASP A 207 34.57 -17.01 -33.18
C ASP A 207 33.60 -17.92 -32.38
N ASP A 208 34.13 -18.90 -31.64
CA ASP A 208 33.32 -19.75 -30.74
C ASP A 208 32.63 -18.91 -29.65
N ILE A 209 33.26 -17.80 -29.22
CA ILE A 209 32.68 -16.87 -28.24
C ILE A 209 31.40 -16.24 -28.78
N GLU A 210 31.44 -15.68 -29.98
CA GLU A 210 30.28 -15.00 -30.56
C GLU A 210 29.15 -15.98 -30.86
N THR A 211 29.48 -17.20 -31.27
CA THR A 211 28.49 -18.26 -31.48
C THR A 211 27.81 -18.69 -30.18
N ALA A 212 28.56 -18.77 -29.07
CA ALA A 212 28.06 -19.22 -27.78
C ALA A 212 27.42 -18.11 -26.92
N ARG A 213 27.62 -16.83 -27.26
CA ARG A 213 27.21 -15.69 -26.43
C ARG A 213 25.72 -15.71 -26.08
N GLN A 214 24.85 -15.84 -27.07
CA GLN A 214 23.41 -15.83 -26.84
C GLN A 214 22.92 -17.09 -26.09
N PRO A 215 23.31 -18.32 -26.48
CA PRO A 215 23.00 -19.53 -25.69
C PRO A 215 23.49 -19.46 -24.24
N LEU A 216 24.68 -18.90 -23.99
CA LEU A 216 25.21 -18.73 -22.64
C LEU A 216 24.42 -17.73 -21.82
N ARG A 217 23.99 -16.62 -22.42
CA ARG A 217 23.11 -15.65 -21.75
C ARG A 217 21.78 -16.30 -21.36
N GLU A 218 21.19 -17.09 -22.26
CA GLU A 218 19.95 -17.82 -22.00
C GLU A 218 20.12 -18.87 -20.89
N LEU A 219 21.21 -19.64 -20.91
CA LEU A 219 21.53 -20.60 -19.86
C LEU A 219 21.78 -19.91 -18.50
N TYR A 220 22.53 -18.81 -18.50
CA TYR A 220 22.79 -18.03 -17.29
C TYR A 220 21.49 -17.45 -16.72
N GLU A 221 20.64 -16.90 -17.58
CA GLU A 221 19.33 -16.40 -17.17
C GLU A 221 18.40 -17.53 -16.70
N HIS A 222 18.45 -18.71 -17.31
CA HIS A 222 17.69 -19.87 -16.85
C HIS A 222 18.09 -20.31 -15.44
N VAL A 223 19.40 -20.31 -15.12
CA VAL A 223 19.93 -20.72 -13.82
C VAL A 223 19.64 -19.70 -12.72
N PHE A 224 19.71 -18.40 -13.03
CA PHE A 224 19.60 -17.34 -12.01
C PHE A 224 18.28 -16.58 -12.00
N ASN A 225 17.53 -16.59 -13.12
CA ASN A 225 16.27 -15.87 -13.33
C ASN A 225 16.33 -14.42 -12.85
N HIS A 226 17.36 -13.68 -13.33
CA HIS A 226 17.58 -12.31 -12.90
C HIS A 226 16.51 -11.35 -13.44
N LYS A 227 15.78 -11.70 -14.51
CA LYS A 227 14.60 -10.95 -14.96
C LYS A 227 13.54 -10.83 -13.86
N ALA A 228 13.40 -11.85 -13.02
CA ALA A 228 12.48 -11.84 -11.88
C ALA A 228 13.05 -11.13 -10.62
N PHE A 229 14.25 -10.56 -10.68
CA PHE A 229 14.85 -9.82 -9.56
C PHE A 229 14.18 -8.45 -9.39
N THR A 230 13.34 -8.33 -8.37
CA THR A 230 12.60 -7.11 -8.03
C THR A 230 13.33 -6.22 -7.01
N GLY A 231 14.60 -6.53 -6.71
CA GLY A 231 15.40 -5.85 -5.69
C GLY A 231 15.72 -6.73 -4.48
N ARG A 232 16.31 -6.10 -3.44
CA ARG A 232 16.80 -6.79 -2.21
C ARG A 232 15.70 -7.48 -1.40
N SER A 233 14.44 -7.08 -1.59
CA SER A 233 13.23 -7.58 -0.96
C SER A 233 13.18 -9.12 -0.92
N GLY A 234 13.39 -9.75 -2.07
CA GLY A 234 13.36 -11.20 -2.21
C GLY A 234 14.64 -11.93 -1.75
N GLY A 235 15.65 -11.23 -1.24
CA GLY A 235 16.96 -11.77 -0.87
C GLY A 235 17.41 -11.51 0.57
N MET A 236 16.59 -10.84 1.39
CA MET A 236 16.88 -10.54 2.79
C MET A 236 15.72 -10.96 3.72
N PHE A 237 16.00 -11.14 5.02
CA PHE A 237 15.05 -11.73 6.00
C PHE A 237 14.63 -10.76 7.13
N GLY A 238 14.80 -9.46 6.91
CA GLY A 238 14.40 -8.38 7.82
C GLY A 238 14.07 -7.11 7.04
N PHE A 239 13.72 -6.02 7.74
CA PHE A 239 13.21 -4.80 7.11
C PHE A 239 12.00 -5.09 6.21
N GLU A 240 12.05 -4.75 4.92
CA GLU A 240 11.01 -5.05 3.95
C GLU A 240 11.02 -6.52 3.47
N GLY A 241 12.02 -7.32 3.86
CA GLY A 241 12.32 -8.63 3.29
C GLY A 241 11.38 -9.78 3.66
N LEU A 242 11.75 -10.99 3.23
CA LEU A 242 10.98 -12.23 3.39
C LEU A 242 10.60 -12.51 4.84
N GLY A 243 9.31 -12.81 5.06
CA GLY A 243 8.75 -13.13 6.37
C GLY A 243 8.55 -11.92 7.30
N SER A 244 8.84 -10.70 6.84
CA SER A 244 8.74 -9.48 7.65
C SER A 244 7.42 -8.75 7.42
N ILE A 245 6.79 -8.32 8.52
CA ILE A 245 5.68 -7.37 8.48
C ILE A 245 6.26 -5.97 8.47
N TYR A 246 5.83 -5.13 7.53
CA TYR A 246 6.19 -3.72 7.49
C TYR A 246 4.98 -2.87 7.90
N TRP A 247 4.98 -2.37 9.13
CA TRP A 247 3.79 -1.88 9.81
C TRP A 247 3.14 -0.66 9.16
N HIS A 248 3.93 0.19 8.48
CA HIS A 248 3.37 1.33 7.76
C HIS A 248 2.38 0.88 6.67
N MET A 249 2.68 -0.18 5.92
CA MET A 249 1.77 -0.66 4.88
C MET A 249 0.50 -1.30 5.47
N VAL A 250 0.61 -1.96 6.63
CA VAL A 250 -0.55 -2.48 7.37
C VAL A 250 -1.45 -1.34 7.86
N SER A 251 -0.89 -0.24 8.38
CA SER A 251 -1.70 0.92 8.78
C SER A 251 -2.31 1.67 7.60
N LYS A 252 -1.69 1.62 6.41
CA LYS A 252 -2.34 2.07 5.17
C LYS A 252 -3.52 1.20 4.78
N LEU A 253 -3.40 -0.14 4.89
CA LEU A 253 -4.53 -1.04 4.71
C LEU A 253 -5.66 -0.70 5.69
N LEU A 254 -5.33 -0.48 6.97
CA LEU A 254 -6.31 -0.10 7.97
C LEU A 254 -7.09 1.16 7.57
N LEU A 255 -6.38 2.19 7.07
CA LEU A 255 -7.00 3.42 6.56
C LEU A 255 -7.86 3.16 5.32
N ALA A 256 -7.34 2.42 4.33
CA ALA A 256 -8.09 2.12 3.12
C ALA A 256 -9.40 1.34 3.43
N VAL A 257 -9.35 0.35 4.31
CA VAL A 257 -10.57 -0.39 4.73
C VAL A 257 -11.55 0.52 5.46
N GLN A 258 -11.06 1.46 6.27
CA GLN A 258 -11.90 2.46 6.92
C GLN A 258 -12.59 3.37 5.90
N GLU A 259 -11.85 3.89 4.92
CA GLU A 259 -12.40 4.74 3.87
C GLU A 259 -13.49 4.00 3.08
N ASN A 260 -13.28 2.71 2.78
CA ASN A 260 -14.28 1.86 2.13
C ASN A 260 -15.53 1.65 2.99
N PHE A 261 -15.39 1.47 4.30
CA PHE A 261 -16.55 1.41 5.19
C PHE A 261 -17.40 2.69 5.11
N PHE A 262 -16.77 3.88 5.19
CA PHE A 262 -17.54 5.13 5.10
C PHE A 262 -18.09 5.38 3.70
N SER A 263 -17.37 4.98 2.66
CA SER A 263 -17.87 5.03 1.29
C SER A 263 -19.11 4.15 1.11
N ALA A 264 -19.14 2.96 1.73
CA ALA A 264 -20.31 2.09 1.74
C ALA A 264 -21.54 2.79 2.36
N LEU A 265 -21.36 3.47 3.49
CA LEU A 265 -22.43 4.25 4.14
C LEU A 265 -22.91 5.43 3.27
N GLU A 266 -21.98 6.13 2.62
CA GLU A 266 -22.31 7.27 1.74
C GLU A 266 -23.04 6.84 0.48
N GLN A 267 -22.69 5.67 -0.06
CA GLN A 267 -23.34 5.06 -1.22
C GLN A 267 -24.63 4.32 -0.86
N SER A 268 -25.02 4.30 0.42
CA SER A 268 -26.19 3.53 0.90
C SER A 268 -26.13 2.05 0.51
N ALA A 269 -24.93 1.46 0.58
CA ALA A 269 -24.75 0.02 0.45
C ALA A 269 -25.57 -0.71 1.53
N ASP A 270 -25.87 -2.00 1.31
CA ASP A 270 -26.68 -2.76 2.25
C ASP A 270 -25.98 -2.96 3.60
N ASP A 271 -26.79 -3.17 4.64
CA ASP A 271 -26.31 -3.31 6.02
C ASP A 271 -25.33 -4.49 6.19
N VAL A 272 -25.45 -5.55 5.38
CA VAL A 272 -24.55 -6.72 5.45
C VAL A 272 -23.16 -6.31 4.99
N THR A 273 -23.07 -5.64 3.83
CA THR A 273 -21.80 -5.13 3.29
C THR A 273 -21.13 -4.13 4.24
N CYS A 274 -21.90 -3.17 4.79
CA CYS A 274 -21.37 -2.21 5.75
C CYS A 274 -20.86 -2.91 7.02
N LYS A 275 -21.63 -3.84 7.58
CA LYS A 275 -21.21 -4.61 8.76
C LYS A 275 -19.95 -5.43 8.49
N GLN A 276 -19.88 -6.10 7.34
CA GLN A 276 -18.73 -6.89 6.93
C GLN A 276 -17.47 -6.04 6.82
N LEU A 277 -17.52 -4.88 6.17
CA LEU A 277 -16.39 -3.94 6.09
C LEU A 277 -15.93 -3.45 7.48
N GLY A 278 -16.87 -3.16 8.38
CA GLY A 278 -16.54 -2.76 9.75
C GLY A 278 -15.89 -3.90 10.55
N GLN A 279 -16.34 -5.14 10.37
CA GLN A 279 -15.73 -6.32 10.97
C GLN A 279 -14.32 -6.57 10.41
N LEU A 280 -14.14 -6.41 9.10
CA LEU A 280 -12.84 -6.52 8.44
C LEU A 280 -11.88 -5.43 8.90
N TYR A 281 -12.35 -4.17 9.04
CA TYR A 281 -11.58 -3.08 9.64
C TYR A 281 -11.05 -3.49 11.02
N TYR A 282 -11.93 -4.00 11.90
CA TYR A 282 -11.52 -4.42 13.22
C TYR A 282 -10.65 -5.67 13.25
N ARG A 283 -10.79 -6.57 12.28
CA ARG A 283 -9.91 -7.74 12.08
C ARG A 283 -8.50 -7.29 11.70
N VAL A 284 -8.33 -6.33 10.78
CA VAL A 284 -7.03 -5.73 10.45
C VAL A 284 -6.44 -5.03 11.66
N ARG A 285 -7.25 -4.19 12.33
CA ARG A 285 -6.83 -3.42 13.50
C ARG A 285 -6.31 -4.28 14.65
N LYS A 286 -6.92 -5.46 14.87
CA LYS A 286 -6.49 -6.43 15.89
C LYS A 286 -5.04 -6.87 15.72
N GLY A 287 -4.50 -6.83 14.49
CA GLY A 287 -3.10 -7.12 14.20
C GLY A 287 -2.10 -6.03 14.61
N ILE A 288 -2.56 -4.80 14.85
CA ILE A 288 -1.71 -3.65 15.22
C ILE A 288 -1.18 -3.80 16.66
N GLY A 289 0.04 -3.31 16.88
CA GLY A 289 0.84 -3.46 18.10
C GLY A 289 0.07 -3.38 19.41
N PHE A 290 -0.66 -2.28 19.67
CA PHE A 290 -1.31 -2.04 20.97
C PHE A 290 -2.43 -3.04 21.33
N ASN A 291 -2.87 -3.87 20.38
CA ASN A 291 -3.83 -4.96 20.63
C ASN A 291 -3.12 -6.28 21.00
N LYS A 292 -1.79 -6.29 21.15
CA LYS A 292 -0.97 -7.47 21.45
C LYS A 292 -0.38 -7.42 22.85
N THR A 293 -0.03 -8.59 23.36
CA THR A 293 0.78 -8.70 24.58
C THR A 293 2.21 -8.23 24.32
N PRO A 294 2.94 -7.74 25.34
CA PRO A 294 4.35 -7.35 25.18
C PRO A 294 5.21 -8.49 24.63
N ALA A 295 4.96 -9.74 25.03
CA ALA A 295 5.66 -10.91 24.52
C ALA A 295 5.36 -11.20 23.05
N GLY A 296 4.08 -11.08 22.63
CA GLY A 296 3.69 -11.29 21.23
C GLY A 296 4.19 -10.19 20.29
N TYR A 297 4.27 -8.95 20.77
CA TYR A 297 4.80 -7.81 20.02
C TYR A 297 6.34 -7.77 20.03
N GLY A 298 6.94 -8.19 21.14
CA GLY A 298 8.39 -8.15 21.39
C GLY A 298 8.93 -6.78 21.81
N ALA A 299 8.05 -5.87 22.23
CA ALA A 299 8.35 -4.54 22.77
C ALA A 299 7.15 -4.02 23.58
N PHE A 300 7.18 -2.74 24.01
CA PHE A 300 6.00 -2.07 24.54
C PHE A 300 4.95 -1.90 23.42
N PRO A 301 3.74 -2.49 23.55
CA PRO A 301 2.74 -2.48 22.47
C PRO A 301 2.22 -1.08 22.09
N THR A 302 2.38 -0.10 22.98
CA THR A 302 1.98 1.30 22.76
C THR A 302 2.97 2.08 21.90
N ASP A 303 4.18 1.55 21.70
CA ASP A 303 5.24 2.22 20.95
C ASP A 303 5.21 1.74 19.50
N PRO A 304 5.28 2.64 18.50
CA PRO A 304 5.33 2.26 17.09
C PRO A 304 6.72 1.77 16.70
N TYR A 305 6.76 0.82 15.76
CA TYR A 305 7.99 0.23 15.21
C TYR A 305 7.84 0.02 13.70
N SER A 306 8.92 0.14 12.92
CA SER A 306 8.82 0.04 11.46
C SER A 306 8.44 -1.37 10.98
N HIS A 307 9.02 -2.42 11.56
CA HIS A 307 8.82 -3.78 11.08
C HIS A 307 8.96 -4.86 12.17
N THR A 308 8.40 -6.04 11.90
CA THR A 308 8.56 -7.25 12.73
C THR A 308 8.99 -8.40 11.83
N PRO A 309 10.28 -8.80 11.81
CA PRO A 309 10.76 -9.89 10.97
C PRO A 309 10.26 -11.26 11.48
N LYS A 310 10.44 -12.32 10.69
CA LYS A 310 9.98 -13.66 11.08
C LYS A 310 10.63 -14.19 12.35
N HIS A 311 11.89 -13.83 12.58
CA HIS A 311 12.77 -14.40 13.60
C HIS A 311 12.94 -13.51 14.84
N ALA A 312 12.21 -12.39 14.96
CA ALA A 312 12.29 -11.50 16.10
C ALA A 312 11.00 -10.70 16.33
N GLY A 313 10.93 -10.03 17.49
CA GLY A 313 9.91 -9.01 17.78
C GLY A 313 10.10 -7.70 17.02
N ALA A 314 9.31 -6.70 17.37
CA ALA A 314 9.29 -5.38 16.75
C ALA A 314 10.68 -4.70 16.68
N ARG A 315 11.00 -4.05 15.55
CA ARG A 315 12.29 -3.44 15.21
C ARG A 315 12.12 -2.00 14.68
N GLN A 316 13.12 -1.16 14.97
CA GLN A 316 13.18 0.28 14.63
C GLN A 316 12.08 1.12 15.29
N PRO A 317 12.25 1.53 16.56
CA PRO A 317 11.23 2.27 17.32
C PRO A 317 11.03 3.71 16.80
N GLY A 318 9.81 4.22 17.01
CA GLY A 318 9.52 5.65 17.00
C GLY A 318 9.03 6.21 15.66
N MET A 319 9.93 6.83 14.90
CA MET A 319 9.57 7.74 13.79
C MET A 319 9.23 7.02 12.47
N THR A 320 8.32 6.05 12.51
CA THR A 320 7.76 5.38 11.33
C THR A 320 6.55 6.14 10.78
N GLY A 321 6.37 6.13 9.46
CA GLY A 321 5.17 6.69 8.81
C GLY A 321 3.86 6.02 9.24
N GLN A 322 3.92 4.86 9.89
CA GLN A 322 2.78 4.16 10.49
C GLN A 322 1.90 5.10 11.34
N VAL A 323 2.52 5.95 12.15
CA VAL A 323 1.81 6.80 13.12
C VAL A 323 0.85 7.78 12.47
N LYS A 324 1.17 8.28 11.27
CA LYS A 324 0.29 9.24 10.59
C LYS A 324 -1.02 8.58 10.17
N GLU A 325 -0.96 7.34 9.70
CA GLU A 325 -2.13 6.59 9.25
C GLU A 325 -3.00 6.19 10.45
N GLU A 326 -2.38 5.88 11.59
CA GLU A 326 -3.10 5.60 12.85
C GLU A 326 -3.77 6.84 13.45
N ILE A 327 -3.16 8.03 13.31
CA ILE A 327 -3.82 9.29 13.67
C ILE A 327 -5.07 9.52 12.80
N LEU A 328 -4.95 9.35 11.48
CA LEU A 328 -6.08 9.50 10.56
C LEU A 328 -7.19 8.50 10.86
N THR A 329 -6.84 7.23 11.02
CA THR A 329 -7.82 6.20 11.35
C THR A 329 -8.48 6.43 12.71
N ARG A 330 -7.76 6.97 13.69
CA ARG A 330 -8.35 7.32 14.99
C ARG A 330 -9.38 8.45 14.87
N PHE A 331 -9.11 9.49 14.09
CA PHE A 331 -10.12 10.52 13.80
C PHE A 331 -11.29 9.96 13.01
N GLY A 332 -11.01 9.00 12.13
CA GLY A 332 -11.97 8.13 11.47
C GLY A 332 -12.93 7.44 12.45
N GLU A 333 -12.39 6.68 13.40
CA GLU A 333 -13.14 5.97 14.44
C GLU A 333 -13.96 6.90 15.32
N LEU A 334 -13.37 8.05 15.73
CA LEU A 334 -14.06 9.08 16.50
C LEU A 334 -15.15 9.79 15.70
N GLY A 335 -15.28 9.50 14.40
CA GLY A 335 -16.36 10.01 13.55
C GLY A 335 -16.16 11.43 13.04
N ILE A 336 -14.95 11.98 13.11
CA ILE A 336 -14.69 13.36 12.67
C ILE A 336 -14.65 13.41 11.13
N ARG A 337 -15.64 14.02 10.50
CA ARG A 337 -15.69 14.19 9.04
C ARG A 337 -15.80 15.67 8.68
N VAL A 338 -15.24 16.03 7.53
CA VAL A 338 -15.33 17.40 6.99
C VAL A 338 -15.80 17.31 5.56
N SER A 339 -16.92 17.95 5.24
CA SER A 339 -17.47 18.03 3.88
C SER A 339 -18.17 19.37 3.68
N GLY A 340 -18.03 19.98 2.50
CA GLY A 340 -18.63 21.29 2.23
C GLY A 340 -18.21 22.42 3.19
N GLY A 341 -17.08 22.26 3.89
CA GLY A 341 -16.62 23.19 4.93
C GLY A 341 -17.26 22.99 6.32
N ALA A 342 -18.19 22.05 6.46
CA ALA A 342 -18.87 21.69 7.70
C ALA A 342 -18.23 20.45 8.37
N VAL A 343 -18.30 20.39 9.70
CA VAL A 343 -17.85 19.24 10.50
C VAL A 343 -19.04 18.36 10.85
N TYR A 344 -18.89 17.05 10.66
CA TYR A 344 -19.88 16.04 11.02
C TYR A 344 -19.28 15.05 12.02
N PHE A 345 -20.10 14.55 12.94
CA PHE A 345 -19.77 13.47 13.86
C PHE A 345 -20.50 12.18 13.45
N ARG A 346 -19.82 11.36 12.64
CA ARG A 346 -20.29 10.08 12.07
C ARG A 346 -19.61 8.91 12.79
N THR A 347 -20.14 8.53 13.94
CA THR A 347 -19.50 7.59 14.89
C THR A 347 -19.75 6.12 14.57
N ASP A 348 -20.18 5.79 13.35
CA ASP A 348 -20.61 4.46 12.93
C ASP A 348 -19.53 3.38 13.07
N LEU A 349 -18.24 3.76 13.19
CA LEU A 349 -17.15 2.85 13.56
C LEU A 349 -16.78 2.87 15.04
N LEU A 350 -17.18 3.84 15.85
CA LEU A 350 -16.82 3.90 17.27
C LEU A 350 -17.53 2.78 18.05
N ARG A 351 -16.84 2.14 18.99
CA ARG A 351 -17.45 1.06 19.81
C ARG A 351 -17.78 1.52 21.22
N ALA A 352 -18.88 0.98 21.75
CA ALA A 352 -19.33 1.26 23.12
C ALA A 352 -18.26 0.96 24.20
N ARG A 353 -17.40 -0.03 23.95
CA ARG A 353 -16.31 -0.41 24.86
C ARG A 353 -15.23 0.67 25.06
N GLU A 354 -15.24 1.72 24.24
CA GLU A 354 -14.27 2.82 24.35
C GLU A 354 -14.68 3.91 25.33
N PHE A 355 -15.94 3.91 25.77
CA PHE A 355 -16.45 4.83 26.78
C PHE A 355 -16.02 4.37 28.18
N ALA A 356 -15.69 5.32 29.04
CA ALA A 356 -15.21 5.03 30.40
C ALA A 356 -16.32 4.38 31.25
N SER A 357 -15.99 3.34 32.00
CA SER A 357 -16.94 2.71 32.94
C SER A 357 -17.12 3.51 34.24
N GLU A 358 -16.14 4.34 34.59
CA GLU A 358 -16.10 5.15 35.81
C GLU A 358 -15.81 6.60 35.47
N PRO A 359 -16.26 7.57 36.30
CA PRO A 359 -15.93 8.96 36.09
C PRO A 359 -14.44 9.24 36.26
N GLY A 360 -13.92 10.18 35.49
CA GLY A 360 -12.52 10.59 35.51
C GLY A 360 -12.34 12.07 35.13
N THR A 361 -11.09 12.43 34.85
CA THR A 361 -10.73 13.79 34.44
C THR A 361 -9.93 13.76 33.15
N PHE A 362 -10.22 14.67 32.23
CA PHE A 362 -9.45 14.86 31.02
C PHE A 362 -8.68 16.18 31.11
N ARG A 363 -7.36 16.08 31.26
CA ARG A 363 -6.44 17.22 31.27
C ARG A 363 -5.96 17.48 29.85
N TYR A 364 -6.12 18.71 29.38
CA TYR A 364 -5.77 19.11 28.01
C TYR A 364 -5.15 20.50 27.98
N LEU A 365 -4.52 20.85 26.86
CA LEU A 365 -3.99 22.17 26.57
C LEU A 365 -5.00 22.92 25.70
N ASP A 366 -5.51 24.07 26.17
CA ASP A 366 -6.44 24.90 25.39
C ASP A 366 -5.72 25.70 24.30
N VAL A 367 -6.45 26.32 23.35
CA VAL A 367 -5.88 27.10 22.23
C VAL A 367 -5.04 28.31 22.66
N ALA A 368 -5.09 28.70 23.93
CA ALA A 368 -4.27 29.75 24.52
C ALA A 368 -3.09 29.17 25.33
N ASP A 369 -2.75 27.90 25.09
CA ASP A 369 -1.68 27.14 25.72
C ASP A 369 -1.77 27.03 27.26
N ASN A 370 -3.00 27.07 27.79
CA ASN A 370 -3.23 26.86 29.22
C ASN A 370 -3.67 25.43 29.50
N TRP A 371 -3.12 24.84 30.56
CA TRP A 371 -3.60 23.57 31.07
C TRP A 371 -4.98 23.72 31.70
N ARG A 372 -5.93 22.94 31.20
CA ARG A 372 -7.31 22.88 31.67
C ARG A 372 -7.69 21.45 32.01
N THR A 373 -8.84 21.29 32.65
CA THR A 373 -9.39 19.98 32.99
C THR A 373 -10.90 20.02 32.86
N ILE A 374 -11.47 18.98 32.26
CA ILE A 374 -12.91 18.72 32.27
C ILE A 374 -13.20 17.40 32.99
N SER A 375 -14.39 17.31 33.58
CA SER A 375 -14.91 16.05 34.13
C SER A 375 -15.38 15.17 32.98
N VAL A 376 -15.00 13.89 33.01
CA VAL A 376 -15.54 12.86 32.11
C VAL A 376 -16.41 11.96 32.96
N PRO A 377 -17.75 11.97 32.82
CA PRO A 377 -18.61 11.09 33.60
C PRO A 377 -18.40 9.62 33.19
N ALA A 378 -18.98 8.70 33.97
CA ALA A 378 -19.18 7.34 33.48
C ALA A 378 -19.98 7.38 32.17
N HIS A 379 -19.68 6.46 31.26
CA HIS A 379 -20.16 6.45 29.88
C HIS A 379 -19.74 7.70 29.06
N GLY A 380 -18.65 8.36 29.47
CA GLY A 380 -18.02 9.47 28.76
C GLY A 380 -16.73 9.05 28.03
N LEU A 381 -16.42 9.75 26.94
CA LEU A 381 -15.14 9.66 26.22
C LEU A 381 -14.69 11.08 25.86
N ALA A 382 -13.44 11.43 26.12
CA ALA A 382 -12.92 12.77 25.82
C ALA A 382 -11.65 12.71 24.95
N PHE A 383 -11.54 13.66 24.03
CA PHE A 383 -10.37 13.90 23.21
C PHE A 383 -10.28 15.39 22.84
N SER A 384 -9.26 15.77 22.08
CA SER A 384 -9.18 17.10 21.50
C SER A 384 -9.04 17.04 19.99
N TRP A 385 -9.68 17.97 19.29
CA TRP A 385 -9.46 18.18 17.86
C TRP A 385 -9.37 19.68 17.58
N CYS A 386 -8.39 20.08 16.77
CA CYS A 386 -7.98 21.48 16.65
C CYS A 386 -7.73 22.17 18.02
N GLN A 387 -7.26 21.42 19.02
CA GLN A 387 -7.00 21.90 20.40
C GLN A 387 -8.27 22.35 21.17
N VAL A 388 -9.46 22.04 20.64
CA VAL A 388 -10.75 22.17 21.32
C VAL A 388 -11.12 20.81 21.92
N PRO A 389 -11.51 20.73 23.21
CA PRO A 389 -11.95 19.50 23.83
C PRO A 389 -13.31 19.07 23.27
N VAL A 390 -13.42 17.79 22.94
CA VAL A 390 -14.65 17.12 22.52
C VAL A 390 -14.98 16.05 23.55
N LEU A 391 -16.18 16.13 24.12
CA LEU A 391 -16.70 15.18 25.10
C LEU A 391 -17.86 14.41 24.48
N TYR A 392 -17.71 13.11 24.30
CA TYR A 392 -18.81 12.22 23.93
C TYR A 392 -19.47 11.68 25.20
N LEU A 393 -20.79 11.63 25.20
CA LEU A 393 -21.62 11.07 26.26
C LEU A 393 -22.53 9.99 25.66
N LEU A 394 -22.42 8.75 26.13
CA LEU A 394 -23.29 7.66 25.72
C LEU A 394 -24.49 7.58 26.66
N ASN A 395 -25.69 7.81 26.13
CA ASN A 395 -26.95 7.80 26.89
C ASN A 395 -28.13 7.42 25.98
N ASP A 396 -28.66 6.21 26.15
CA ASP A 396 -29.77 5.67 25.36
C ASP A 396 -31.14 6.27 25.71
N ASP A 397 -31.26 6.99 26.83
CA ASP A 397 -32.52 7.58 27.30
C ASP A 397 -32.83 8.95 26.67
N VAL A 398 -31.92 9.49 25.85
CA VAL A 398 -32.04 10.82 25.25
C VAL A 398 -31.78 10.79 23.75
N GLN A 399 -32.26 11.82 23.05
CA GLN A 399 -31.95 11.98 21.64
C GLN A 399 -30.50 12.42 21.42
N PRO A 400 -29.85 11.96 20.34
CA PRO A 400 -28.54 12.47 19.96
C PRO A 400 -28.57 13.99 19.78
N ALA A 401 -27.52 14.67 20.22
CA ALA A 401 -27.41 16.11 20.14
C ALA A 401 -25.94 16.55 20.18
N LEU A 402 -25.65 17.70 19.57
CA LEU A 402 -24.37 18.39 19.67
C LEU A 402 -24.56 19.68 20.45
N ASN A 403 -23.83 19.85 21.55
CA ASN A 403 -23.82 21.07 22.34
C ASN A 403 -22.49 21.81 22.17
N ILE A 404 -22.57 23.07 21.74
CA ILE A 404 -21.44 23.98 21.60
C ILE A 404 -21.40 24.87 22.85
N THR A 405 -20.28 24.84 23.57
CA THR A 405 -20.00 25.83 24.61
C THR A 405 -19.10 26.92 24.03
N TRP A 406 -19.61 28.14 24.02
CA TRP A 406 -18.94 29.33 23.52
C TRP A 406 -18.04 30.00 24.59
N ASP A 407 -17.20 30.93 24.16
CA ASP A 407 -16.24 31.63 25.01
C ASP A 407 -16.86 32.67 25.96
N ASP A 408 -18.08 33.10 25.69
CA ASP A 408 -18.93 33.89 26.58
C ASP A 408 -19.73 33.04 27.59
N GLY A 409 -19.58 31.71 27.52
CA GLY A 409 -20.29 30.75 28.35
C GLY A 409 -21.69 30.37 27.84
N LYS A 410 -22.14 30.95 26.71
CA LYS A 410 -23.38 30.53 26.05
C LYS A 410 -23.28 29.07 25.62
N GLN A 411 -24.37 28.34 25.75
CA GLN A 411 -24.53 27.00 25.20
C GLN A 411 -25.54 27.01 24.08
N GLU A 412 -25.27 26.22 23.05
CA GLU A 412 -26.12 26.06 21.89
C GLU A 412 -26.26 24.58 21.57
N VAL A 413 -27.51 24.11 21.50
CA VAL A 413 -27.84 22.70 21.28
C VAL A 413 -28.37 22.53 19.87
N LEU A 414 -27.67 21.70 19.10
CA LEU A 414 -28.02 21.29 17.75
C LEU A 414 -28.59 19.87 17.81
N THR A 415 -29.71 19.65 17.13
CA THR A 415 -30.34 18.32 17.02
C THR A 415 -29.64 17.43 16.00
N GLN A 416 -28.86 18.03 15.09
CA GLN A 416 -27.99 17.33 14.16
C GLN A 416 -26.59 17.24 14.76
N LEU A 417 -25.88 16.15 14.45
CA LEU A 417 -24.50 15.94 14.87
C LEU A 417 -23.51 16.62 13.90
N GLU A 418 -23.80 17.87 13.54
CA GLU A 418 -23.04 18.66 12.58
C GLU A 418 -22.87 20.10 13.05
N LEU A 419 -21.75 20.71 12.68
CA LEU A 419 -21.52 22.14 12.78
C LEU A 419 -21.75 22.78 11.41
N THR A 420 -22.29 23.99 11.39
CA THR A 420 -22.31 24.81 10.17
C THR A 420 -20.89 25.10 9.67
N ALA A 421 -20.74 25.51 8.42
CA ALA A 421 -19.45 25.89 7.86
C ALA A 421 -18.79 27.07 8.61
N GLU A 422 -19.61 27.97 9.17
CA GLU A 422 -19.13 29.13 9.92
C GLU A 422 -18.60 28.72 11.31
N GLU A 423 -19.33 27.88 12.05
CA GLU A 423 -18.87 27.29 13.32
C GLU A 423 -17.63 26.40 13.13
N SER A 424 -17.62 25.60 12.05
CA SER A 424 -16.49 24.76 11.69
C SER A 424 -15.23 25.58 11.42
N ALA A 425 -15.37 26.75 10.79
CA ALA A 425 -14.26 27.66 10.57
C ALA A 425 -13.64 28.18 11.88
N GLU A 426 -14.43 28.33 12.95
CA GLU A 426 -13.92 28.70 14.27
C GLU A 426 -12.97 27.63 14.84
N LEU A 427 -13.30 26.34 14.65
CA LEU A 427 -12.42 25.22 15.01
C LEU A 427 -11.13 25.24 14.17
N PHE A 428 -11.25 25.33 12.85
CA PHE A 428 -10.10 25.23 11.93
C PHE A 428 -9.11 26.37 12.15
N LYS A 429 -9.61 27.58 12.40
CA LYS A 429 -8.79 28.77 12.69
C LYS A 429 -8.23 28.77 14.12
N ARG A 430 -8.67 27.84 14.98
CA ARG A 430 -8.37 27.84 16.42
C ARG A 430 -8.67 29.19 17.07
N SER A 431 -9.81 29.79 16.74
CA SER A 431 -10.15 31.16 17.18
C SER A 431 -10.33 31.31 18.69
N GLY A 432 -10.62 30.19 19.38
CA GLY A 432 -10.95 30.16 20.79
C GLY A 432 -12.38 30.53 21.13
N ARG A 433 -13.23 30.81 20.13
CA ARG A 433 -14.66 31.07 20.33
C ARG A 433 -15.42 29.83 20.79
N ILE A 434 -15.10 28.66 20.24
CA ILE A 434 -15.62 27.38 20.73
C ILE A 434 -14.71 26.88 21.84
N ARG A 435 -15.24 26.75 23.05
CA ARG A 435 -14.51 26.27 24.24
C ARG A 435 -14.61 24.78 24.44
N GLN A 436 -15.73 24.17 24.06
CA GLN A 436 -15.96 22.74 24.17
C GLN A 436 -17.08 22.32 23.23
N LEU A 437 -16.95 21.13 22.67
CA LEU A 437 -18.06 20.41 22.02
C LEU A 437 -18.46 19.23 22.90
N THR A 438 -19.75 19.07 23.14
CA THR A 438 -20.30 17.90 23.83
C THR A 438 -21.26 17.18 22.89
N VAL A 439 -20.96 15.93 22.55
CA VAL A 439 -21.77 15.11 21.64
C VAL A 439 -22.46 14.04 22.45
N VAL A 440 -23.78 14.05 22.44
CA VAL A 440 -24.61 13.01 23.06
C VAL A 440 -24.94 11.98 21.99
N LEU A 441 -24.65 10.73 22.30
CA LEU A 441 -24.82 9.57 21.42
C LEU A 441 -25.66 8.51 22.15
N THR A 442 -26.34 7.68 21.39
CA THR A 442 -26.93 6.42 21.81
C THR A 442 -26.13 5.26 21.20
N THR A 443 -26.34 4.03 21.66
CA THR A 443 -25.68 2.86 21.08
C THR A 443 -26.04 2.65 19.61
N ALA A 444 -27.11 3.26 19.13
CA ALA A 444 -27.54 3.17 17.73
C ALA A 444 -26.62 3.91 16.74
N GLN A 445 -25.80 4.89 17.20
CA GLN A 445 -24.79 5.53 16.35
C GLN A 445 -23.39 4.91 16.48
N LEU A 446 -23.28 3.78 17.18
CA LEU A 446 -22.01 3.09 17.41
C LEU A 446 -21.93 1.81 16.58
N PHE A 447 -20.71 1.36 16.30
CA PHE A 447 -20.48 0.08 15.64
C PHE A 447 -20.92 -1.08 16.52
N SER A 448 -21.84 -1.90 16.00
CA SER A 448 -22.23 -3.18 16.60
C SER A 448 -21.44 -4.31 15.94
N GLU A 449 -20.57 -4.97 16.71
CA GLU A 449 -19.79 -6.13 16.24
C GLU A 449 -20.68 -7.31 15.76
#